data_AF-A0A929EXM9-F1
#
_entry.id   AF-A0A929EXM9-F1
#
_cell.length_a   1.000
_cell.length_b   1.000
_cell.length_c   1.000
_cell.angle_alpha   90.00
_cell.angle_beta   90.00
_cell.angle_gamma   90.00
#
_symmetry.space_group_name_H-M   'P 1'
#
loop_
_entity.id
_entity.type
_entity.pdbx_description
1 polymer ?
#
loop_
_entity_poly.entity_id
_entity_poly.type
_entity_poly.pdbx_seq_one_letter_code
_entity_poly.pdbx_strand_id
1 'polypeptide(L)'
;VHNTLLAGYIPIITHPERLAYIEADYDKFVALAEQGAWIQLTGGSLLGRFGPRVKRITERFLSDGVTHLLASDGHNLKNRTPELSEARDAAADIIGTEAASLLVLERPAAVIANTDPADVPQPRRQSPTEKKKWFSRLFG
;
A
#
# COMPACT_ATOMS: atom_id res chain seq x y z
N VAL A 1 11.84 4.52 -13.00
CA VAL A 1 11.94 3.20 -12.33
C VAL A 1 13.08 2.37 -12.91
N HIS A 2 13.05 1.99 -14.19
CA HIS A 2 14.10 1.14 -14.79
C HIS A 2 15.55 1.62 -14.54
N ASN A 3 15.89 2.87 -14.89
CA ASN A 3 17.24 3.41 -14.66
C ASN A 3 17.62 3.47 -13.17
N THR A 4 16.64 3.67 -12.29
CA THR A 4 16.84 3.72 -10.83
C THR A 4 17.22 2.35 -10.29
N LEU A 5 16.51 1.30 -10.74
CA LEU A 5 16.81 -0.09 -10.40
C LEU A 5 18.19 -0.52 -10.93
N LEU A 6 18.53 -0.15 -12.18
CA LEU A 6 19.86 -0.43 -12.74
C LEU A 6 20.99 0.27 -11.98
N ALA A 7 20.71 1.41 -11.35
CA ALA A 7 21.65 2.12 -10.51
C ALA A 7 21.74 1.57 -9.07
N GLY A 8 21.04 0.46 -8.76
CA GLY A 8 21.03 -0.18 -7.45
C GLY A 8 20.08 0.47 -6.43
N TYR A 9 19.18 1.35 -6.86
CA TYR A 9 18.21 2.00 -5.99
C TYR A 9 16.81 1.39 -6.15
N ILE A 10 16.08 1.31 -5.04
CA ILE A 10 14.72 0.81 -4.98
C ILE A 10 13.77 2.01 -4.86
N PRO A 11 13.03 2.38 -5.92
CA PRO A 11 12.14 3.52 -5.87
C PRO A 11 10.90 3.19 -5.04
N ILE A 12 10.56 4.08 -4.10
CA ILE A 12 9.28 4.05 -3.37
C ILE A 12 8.35 5.06 -4.04
N ILE A 13 7.28 4.56 -4.68
CA ILE A 13 6.23 5.36 -5.28
C ILE A 13 5.21 5.70 -4.19
N THR A 14 5.13 6.97 -3.84
CA THR A 14 4.27 7.45 -2.76
C THR A 14 2.88 7.78 -3.26
N HIS A 15 1.91 7.42 -2.43
CA HIS A 15 0.48 7.73 -2.53
C HIS A 15 -0.12 7.74 -3.96
N PRO A 16 0.11 6.71 -4.81
CA PRO A 16 -0.41 6.69 -6.18
C PRO A 16 -1.95 6.69 -6.21
N GLU A 17 -2.62 6.23 -5.15
CA GLU A 17 -4.07 6.23 -5.00
C GLU A 17 -4.70 7.63 -5.05
N ARG A 18 -3.90 8.67 -4.79
CA ARG A 18 -4.34 10.07 -4.82
C ARG A 18 -4.23 10.72 -6.19
N LEU A 19 -3.62 10.04 -7.17
CA LEU A 19 -3.47 10.57 -8.52
C LEU A 19 -4.83 10.57 -9.24
N ALA A 20 -5.16 11.68 -9.91
CA ALA A 20 -6.43 11.80 -10.64
C ALA A 20 -6.58 10.72 -11.73
N TYR A 21 -5.48 10.34 -12.38
CA TYR A 21 -5.43 9.37 -13.47
C TYR A 21 -5.20 7.92 -13.04
N ILE A 22 -5.15 7.63 -11.73
CA ILE A 22 -4.75 6.31 -11.22
C ILE A 22 -5.59 5.15 -11.75
N GLU A 23 -6.87 5.34 -12.04
CA GLU A 23 -7.74 4.28 -12.56
C GLU A 23 -7.36 3.87 -13.99
N ALA A 24 -6.96 4.83 -14.84
CA ALA A 24 -6.54 4.54 -16.20
C ALA A 24 -5.16 3.86 -16.25
N ASP A 25 -4.31 4.17 -15.27
CA ASP A 25 -2.91 3.72 -15.24
C ASP A 25 -2.64 2.69 -14.14
N TYR A 26 -3.67 2.13 -13.50
CA TYR A 26 -3.53 1.23 -12.36
C TYR A 26 -2.58 0.06 -12.65
N ASP A 27 -2.77 -0.59 -13.80
CA ASP A 27 -1.97 -1.74 -14.21
C ASP A 27 -0.50 -1.37 -14.46
N LYS A 28 -0.20 -0.11 -14.79
CA LYS A 28 1.18 0.38 -14.87
C LYS A 28 1.82 0.41 -13.49
N PHE A 29 1.12 0.90 -12.45
CA PHE A 29 1.65 0.89 -11.08
C PHE A 29 1.85 -0.53 -10.56
N VAL A 30 0.93 -1.45 -10.90
CA VAL A 30 1.10 -2.87 -10.60
C VAL A 30 2.34 -3.44 -11.29
N ALA A 31 2.53 -3.16 -12.58
CA ALA A 31 3.71 -3.61 -13.32
C ALA A 31 5.01 -3.02 -12.76
N LEU A 32 5.01 -1.75 -12.33
CA LEU A 32 6.17 -1.14 -11.65
C LEU A 32 6.48 -1.86 -10.33
N ALA A 33 5.45 -2.25 -9.57
CA ALA A 33 5.62 -3.01 -8.34
C ALA A 33 6.21 -4.40 -8.62
N GLU A 34 5.73 -5.10 -9.65
CA GLU A 34 6.28 -6.38 -10.10
C GLU A 34 7.73 -6.28 -10.58
N GLN A 35 8.13 -5.12 -11.11
CA GLN A 35 9.51 -4.84 -11.51
C GLN A 35 10.43 -4.49 -10.34
N GLY A 36 9.91 -4.40 -9.12
CA GLY A 36 10.70 -4.15 -7.90
C GLY A 36 10.57 -2.74 -7.33
N ALA A 37 9.71 -1.88 -7.89
CA ALA A 37 9.37 -0.62 -7.21
C ALA A 37 8.48 -0.90 -5.98
N TRP A 38 8.66 -0.15 -4.91
CA TRP A 38 7.79 -0.26 -3.74
C TRP A 38 6.65 0.73 -3.83
N ILE A 39 5.46 0.33 -3.37
CA ILE A 39 4.28 1.20 -3.30
C ILE A 39 4.00 1.56 -1.85
N GLN A 40 3.89 2.86 -1.57
CA GLN A 40 3.45 3.39 -0.29
C GLN A 40 2.06 4.02 -0.43
N LEU A 41 1.08 3.55 0.35
CA LEU A 41 -0.25 4.15 0.44
C LEU A 41 -0.40 5.03 1.68
N THR A 42 -1.24 6.04 1.62
CA THR A 42 -1.53 6.92 2.75
C THR A 42 -2.65 6.35 3.62
N GLY A 43 -2.43 6.28 4.94
CA GLY A 43 -3.41 5.74 5.91
C GLY A 43 -4.74 6.49 5.88
N GLY A 44 -4.71 7.82 5.75
CA GLY A 44 -5.92 8.62 5.57
C GLY A 44 -6.73 8.27 4.31
N SER A 45 -6.08 7.75 3.26
CA SER A 45 -6.74 7.25 2.04
C SER A 45 -7.59 6.02 2.34
N LEU A 46 -7.05 5.09 3.12
CA LEU A 46 -7.75 3.87 3.54
C LEU A 46 -8.94 4.18 4.46
N LEU A 47 -8.77 5.19 5.33
CA LEU A 47 -9.82 5.66 6.24
C LEU A 47 -10.87 6.56 5.56
N GLY A 48 -10.77 6.80 4.25
CA GLY A 48 -11.74 7.57 3.49
C GLY A 48 -11.64 9.10 3.65
N ARG A 49 -10.57 9.61 4.28
CA ARG A 49 -10.37 11.06 4.49
C ARG A 49 -10.19 11.85 3.19
N PHE A 50 -9.89 11.17 2.08
CA PHE A 50 -9.75 11.74 0.74
C PHE A 50 -10.91 11.36 -0.21
N GLY A 51 -12.02 10.88 0.35
CA GLY A 51 -13.25 10.55 -0.38
C GLY A 51 -13.33 9.10 -0.87
N PRO A 52 -14.54 8.67 -1.29
CA PRO A 52 -14.85 7.26 -1.55
C PRO A 52 -14.10 6.69 -2.75
N ARG A 53 -13.76 7.53 -3.74
CA ARG A 53 -12.95 7.12 -4.89
C ARG A 53 -11.57 6.67 -4.44
N VAL A 54 -10.87 7.53 -3.70
CA VAL A 54 -9.51 7.26 -3.22
C VAL A 54 -9.52 6.02 -2.32
N LYS A 55 -10.47 5.93 -1.38
CA LYS A 55 -10.65 4.74 -0.52
C LYS A 55 -10.72 3.44 -1.30
N ARG A 56 -11.58 3.36 -2.32
CA ARG A 56 -11.73 2.16 -3.17
C ARG A 56 -10.43 1.78 -3.88
N ILE A 57 -9.68 2.77 -4.35
CA ILE A 57 -8.39 2.51 -5.02
C ILE A 57 -7.34 2.03 -4.00
N THR A 58 -7.32 2.62 -2.80
CA THR A 58 -6.44 2.18 -1.70
C THR A 58 -6.73 0.73 -1.31
N GLU A 59 -8.00 0.39 -1.12
CA GLU A 59 -8.44 -0.97 -0.83
C GLU A 59 -8.03 -1.94 -1.93
N ARG A 60 -8.17 -1.55 -3.21
CA ARG A 60 -7.73 -2.36 -4.36
C ARG A 60 -6.23 -2.63 -4.34
N PHE A 61 -5.39 -1.62 -4.08
CA PHE A 61 -3.94 -1.80 -3.94
C PHE A 61 -3.56 -2.78 -2.82
N LEU A 62 -4.31 -2.78 -1.71
CA LEU A 62 -4.13 -3.74 -0.62
C LEU A 62 -4.59 -5.14 -1.02
N SER A 63 -5.81 -5.29 -1.55
CA SER A 63 -6.37 -6.59 -1.95
C SER A 63 -5.60 -7.25 -3.09
N ASP A 64 -5.02 -6.45 -3.99
CA ASP A 64 -4.22 -6.94 -5.10
C ASP A 64 -2.81 -7.36 -4.65
N GLY A 65 -2.43 -7.09 -3.40
CA GLY A 65 -1.19 -7.58 -2.80
C GLY A 65 0.05 -6.95 -3.43
N VAL A 66 0.00 -5.65 -3.74
CA VAL A 66 1.08 -4.90 -4.40
C VAL A 66 1.59 -3.72 -3.54
N THR A 67 1.01 -3.55 -2.34
CA THR A 67 1.36 -2.48 -1.41
C THR A 67 2.48 -2.91 -0.48
N HIS A 68 3.52 -2.09 -0.37
CA HIS A 68 4.71 -2.38 0.43
C HIS A 68 4.70 -1.62 1.75
N LEU A 69 4.19 -0.38 1.74
CA LEU A 69 4.20 0.49 2.91
C LEU A 69 2.84 1.15 3.12
N LEU A 70 2.50 1.37 4.38
CA LEU A 70 1.40 2.23 4.78
C LEU A 70 1.97 3.32 5.69
N ALA A 71 1.77 4.58 5.31
CA ALA A 71 2.28 5.71 6.08
C ALA A 71 1.17 6.70 6.38
N SER A 72 1.27 7.43 7.49
CA SER A 72 0.24 8.39 7.89
C SER A 72 0.16 9.58 6.92
N ASP A 73 1.30 9.93 6.31
CA ASP A 73 1.47 11.17 5.55
C ASP A 73 1.02 12.37 6.42
N GLY A 74 1.37 12.33 7.71
CA GLY A 74 0.96 13.34 8.70
C GLY A 74 1.68 14.67 8.48
N HIS A 75 0.97 15.79 8.61
CA HIS A 75 1.52 17.15 8.43
C HIS A 75 1.15 18.12 9.58
N ASN A 76 0.15 17.79 10.40
CA ASN A 76 -0.25 18.62 11.56
C ASN A 76 -1.16 17.84 12.53
N LEU A 77 -1.34 18.37 13.74
CA LEU A 77 -2.14 17.72 14.80
C LEU A 77 -3.67 17.87 14.65
N LYS A 78 -4.17 18.47 13.55
CA LYS A 78 -5.61 18.78 13.39
C LYS A 78 -6.26 18.11 12.18
N ASN A 79 -5.61 18.15 11.02
CA ASN A 79 -6.17 17.68 9.74
C ASN A 79 -5.43 16.45 9.21
N ARG A 80 -4.10 16.37 9.44
CA ARG A 80 -3.23 15.27 8.99
C ARG A 80 -2.42 14.76 10.18
N THR A 81 -3.12 14.28 11.20
CA THR A 81 -2.49 13.68 12.38
C THR A 81 -1.69 12.45 11.97
N PRO A 82 -0.50 12.22 12.56
CA PRO A 82 0.32 11.05 12.28
C PRO A 82 -0.24 9.79 12.96
N GLU A 83 -1.54 9.55 12.85
CA GLU A 83 -2.21 8.37 13.40
C GLU A 83 -2.23 7.27 12.34
N LEU A 84 -1.49 6.20 12.61
CA LEU A 84 -1.34 5.05 11.71
C LEU A 84 -2.04 3.79 12.22
N SER A 85 -2.33 3.71 13.53
CA SER A 85 -2.95 2.53 14.17
C SER A 85 -4.31 2.19 13.56
N GLU A 86 -5.18 3.20 13.40
CA GLU A 86 -6.51 3.00 12.79
C GLU A 86 -6.40 2.49 11.34
N ALA A 87 -5.46 3.04 10.57
CA ALA A 87 -5.22 2.60 9.20
C ALA A 87 -4.61 1.19 9.13
N ARG A 88 -3.72 0.83 10.07
CA ARG A 88 -3.20 -0.54 10.19
C ARG A 88 -4.33 -1.53 10.47
N ASP A 89 -5.23 -1.20 11.40
CA ASP A 89 -6.34 -2.08 11.77
C ASP A 89 -7.32 -2.23 10.59
N ALA A 90 -7.63 -1.15 9.88
CA ALA A 90 -8.40 -1.21 8.64
C ALA A 90 -7.71 -2.03 7.54
N ALA A 91 -6.38 -2.01 7.46
CA ALA A 91 -5.64 -2.88 6.53
C ALA A 91 -5.71 -4.35 6.96
N ALA A 92 -5.65 -4.64 8.26
CA ALA A 92 -5.74 -6.00 8.80
C ALA A 92 -7.07 -6.67 8.41
N ASP A 93 -8.17 -5.93 8.34
CA ASP A 93 -9.47 -6.43 7.87
C ASP A 93 -9.45 -6.90 6.40
N ILE A 94 -8.52 -6.38 5.59
CA ILE A 94 -8.41 -6.67 4.14
C ILE A 94 -7.37 -7.77 3.87
N ILE A 95 -6.20 -7.67 4.50
CA ILE A 95 -5.02 -8.50 4.17
C ILE A 95 -4.54 -9.38 5.33
N GLY A 96 -5.18 -9.30 6.50
CA GLY A 96 -4.76 -10.01 7.72
C GLY A 96 -3.78 -9.20 8.58
N THR A 97 -3.76 -9.49 9.88
CA THR A 97 -2.97 -8.78 10.89
C THR A 97 -1.47 -8.84 10.61
N GLU A 98 -0.96 -10.00 10.23
CA GLU A 98 0.45 -10.20 9.94
C GLU A 98 0.88 -9.33 8.74
N ALA A 99 0.12 -9.38 7.65
CA ALA A 99 0.42 -8.60 6.45
C ALA A 99 0.29 -7.09 6.69
N ALA A 100 -0.69 -6.66 7.49
CA ALA A 100 -0.84 -5.27 7.88
C ALA A 100 0.32 -4.78 8.77
N SER A 101 0.83 -5.62 9.68
CA SER A 101 2.01 -5.33 10.50
C SER A 101 3.26 -5.08 9.64
N LEU A 102 3.46 -5.90 8.60
CA LEU A 102 4.57 -5.74 7.66
C LEU A 102 4.60 -4.36 7.00
N LEU A 103 3.42 -3.78 6.68
CA LEU A 103 3.30 -2.48 6.02
C LEU A 103 3.77 -1.30 6.88
N VAL A 104 3.68 -1.42 8.20
CA VAL A 104 3.86 -0.29 9.14
C VAL A 104 5.04 -0.47 10.12
N LEU A 105 5.58 -1.69 10.25
CA LEU A 105 6.72 -1.99 11.13
C LEU A 105 7.91 -2.55 10.36
N GLU A 106 7.81 -3.77 9.84
CA GLU A 106 8.97 -4.52 9.34
C GLU A 106 9.56 -3.92 8.06
N ARG A 107 8.72 -3.62 7.05
CA ARG A 107 9.22 -3.02 5.80
C ARG A 107 9.74 -1.59 6.00
N PRO A 108 9.08 -0.70 6.77
CA PRO A 108 9.68 0.58 7.15
C PRO A 108 11.03 0.43 7.87
N ALA A 109 11.16 -0.52 8.80
CA ALA A 109 12.42 -0.77 9.50
C ALA A 109 13.53 -1.23 8.53
N ALA A 110 13.19 -2.10 7.57
CA ALA A 110 14.11 -2.53 6.52
C ALA A 110 14.59 -1.37 5.62
N VAL A 111 13.69 -0.44 5.28
CA VAL A 111 14.06 0.79 4.55
C VAL A 111 15.07 1.62 5.35
N ILE A 112 14.85 1.79 6.65
CA ILE A 112 15.75 2.55 7.53
C ILE A 112 17.11 1.84 7.66
N ALA A 113 17.11 0.51 7.75
CA ALA A 113 18.31 -0.30 7.87
C ALA A 113 19.06 -0.49 6.54
N ASN A 114 18.52 0.03 5.42
CA ASN A 114 19.01 -0.20 4.06
C ASN A 114 19.20 -1.70 3.77
N THR A 115 18.25 -2.53 4.22
CA THR A 115 18.20 -3.96 3.94
C THR A 115 17.83 -4.18 2.47
N ASP A 116 18.42 -5.19 1.84
CA ASP A 116 18.03 -5.60 0.49
C ASP A 116 16.56 -6.04 0.48
N PRO A 117 15.70 -5.51 -0.41
CA PRO A 117 14.31 -5.95 -0.53
C PRO A 117 14.13 -7.46 -0.70
N ALA A 118 15.10 -8.16 -1.30
CA ALA A 118 15.05 -9.61 -1.46
C ALA A 118 15.00 -10.35 -0.12
N ASP A 119 15.51 -9.73 0.95
CA ASP A 119 15.56 -10.28 2.31
C ASP A 119 14.33 -9.90 3.15
N VAL A 120 13.39 -9.14 2.59
CA VAL A 120 12.20 -8.64 3.29
C VAL A 120 10.95 -9.35 2.75
N PRO A 121 10.01 -9.79 3.62
CA PRO A 121 8.77 -10.42 3.18
C PRO A 121 7.99 -9.55 2.17
N GLN A 122 7.81 -10.05 0.96
CA GLN A 122 7.15 -9.32 -0.12
C GLN A 122 5.61 -9.36 0.00
N PRO A 123 4.89 -8.36 -0.54
CA PRO A 123 3.43 -8.39 -0.61
C PRO A 123 2.95 -9.64 -1.35
N ARG A 124 1.96 -10.33 -0.77
CA ARG A 124 1.41 -11.55 -1.35
C ARG A 124 0.16 -11.23 -2.14
N ARG A 125 0.16 -11.57 -3.43
CA ARG A 125 -1.08 -11.52 -4.25
C ARG A 125 -2.14 -12.43 -3.66
N GLN A 126 -3.31 -11.88 -3.41
CA GLN A 126 -4.49 -12.67 -3.06
C GLN A 126 -4.96 -13.47 -4.28
N SER A 127 -5.37 -14.72 -4.05
CA SER A 127 -6.00 -15.55 -5.07
C SER A 127 -7.37 -14.99 -5.49
N PRO A 128 -7.88 -15.35 -6.69
CA PRO A 128 -9.23 -14.94 -7.12
C PRO A 128 -10.33 -15.34 -6.14
N THR A 129 -10.15 -16.45 -5.42
CA THR A 129 -11.09 -16.97 -4.42
C THR A 129 -11.12 -16.10 -3.16
N GLU A 130 -9.95 -15.67 -2.67
CA GLU A 130 -9.83 -14.78 -1.52
C GLU A 130 -10.42 -13.40 -1.83
N LYS A 131 -10.17 -12.87 -3.04
CA LYS A 131 -10.78 -11.62 -3.51
C LYS A 131 -12.31 -11.70 -3.51
N LYS A 132 -12.90 -12.75 -4.08
CA LYS A 132 -14.37 -12.94 -4.11
C LYS A 132 -14.97 -12.93 -2.70
N LYS A 133 -14.33 -13.62 -1.75
CA LYS A 133 -14.76 -13.67 -0.34
C LYS A 133 -14.71 -12.30 0.34
N TRP A 134 -13.72 -11.47 0.00
CA TRP A 134 -13.62 -10.10 0.51
C TRP A 134 -14.68 -9.18 -0.11
N PHE A 135 -14.85 -9.19 -1.44
CA PHE A 135 -15.89 -8.41 -2.11
C PHE A 135 -17.29 -8.73 -1.59
N SER A 136 -17.60 -10.00 -1.32
CA SER A 136 -18.88 -10.38 -0.71
C SER A 136 -19.09 -9.86 0.71
N ARG A 137 -18.03 -9.55 1.46
CA ARG A 137 -18.11 -8.99 2.83
C ARG A 137 -18.27 -7.47 2.84
N LEU A 138 -17.91 -6.79 1.76
CA LEU A 138 -18.03 -5.33 1.63
C LEU A 138 -19.34 -4.87 0.99
N PHE A 139 -19.92 -5.71 0.13
CA PHE A 139 -21.12 -5.39 -0.64
C PHE A 139 -22.33 -6.27 -0.29
N GLY A 140 -22.22 -7.14 0.72
CA GLY A 140 -23.31 -7.94 1.28
C GLY A 140 -23.63 -7.45 2.69
#